data_AF-A0A9E4BX32-F1
#
_entry.id   AF-A0A9E4BX32-F1
#
_cell.length_a   1.000
_cell.length_b   1.000
_cell.length_c   1.000
_cell.angle_alpha   90.00
_cell.angle_beta   90.00
_cell.angle_gamma   90.00
#
_symmetry.space_group_name_H-M   'P 1'
#
loop_
_entity.id
_entity.type
_entity.pdbx_description
1 polymer ?
#
loop_
_entity_poly.entity_id
_entity_poly.type
_entity_poly.pdbx_seq_one_letter_code
_entity_poly.pdbx_strand_id
1 'polypeptide(L)'
;MALALVVSLAGATWIIFQVCYEHGGINLHPFFMTRQANRTFTDMARPIVDPLPADMRGWLFTGIAVLLWGHHRFYWWPLHPLGFIVSVGWLANQVWFSVFIAWALKLGIVKWGGMPLYERAKPFFLGLILGEATAAGLWLCIDGVLGETGHFLSNM
;
A
#
# COMPACT_ATOMS: atom_id res chain seq x y z
N MET A 1 -9.10 -22.11 -1.97
CA MET A 1 -8.66 -20.68 -1.99
C MET A 1 -9.83 -19.71 -2.04
N ALA A 2 -10.74 -19.78 -3.02
CA ALA A 2 -11.88 -18.84 -3.10
C ALA A 2 -12.73 -18.78 -1.82
N LEU A 3 -13.05 -19.93 -1.21
CA LEU A 3 -13.84 -19.98 0.03
C LEU A 3 -13.11 -19.32 1.21
N ALA A 4 -11.80 -19.54 1.34
CA ALA A 4 -10.99 -18.90 2.39
C ALA A 4 -10.94 -17.37 2.23
N LEU A 5 -10.86 -16.87 0.99
CA LEU A 5 -10.89 -15.43 0.71
C LEU A 5 -12.25 -14.81 1.05
N VAL A 6 -13.35 -15.50 0.73
CA VAL A 6 -14.69 -15.01 1.05
C VAL A 6 -14.91 -14.98 2.56
N VAL A 7 -14.50 -16.04 3.26
CA VAL A 7 -14.63 -16.12 4.73
C VAL A 7 -13.75 -15.07 5.42
N SER A 8 -12.51 -14.87 4.97
CA SER A 8 -11.63 -13.85 5.58
C SER A 8 -12.16 -12.44 5.34
N LEU A 9 -12.65 -12.14 4.14
CA LEU A 9 -13.22 -10.83 3.82
C LEU A 9 -14.49 -10.55 4.61
N ALA A 10 -15.43 -11.50 4.63
CA ALA A 10 -16.67 -11.37 5.39
C ALA A 10 -16.40 -11.26 6.89
N GLY A 11 -15.51 -12.10 7.42
CA GLY A 11 -15.12 -12.08 8.83
C GLY A 11 -14.44 -10.77 9.24
N ALA A 12 -13.47 -10.28 8.46
CA ALA A 12 -12.80 -9.00 8.73
C ALA A 12 -13.79 -7.82 8.70
N THR A 13 -14.70 -7.82 7.72
CA THR A 13 -15.74 -6.80 7.60
C THR A 13 -16.69 -6.83 8.80
N TRP A 14 -17.10 -8.03 9.24
CA TRP A 14 -17.96 -8.18 10.40
C TRP A 14 -17.29 -7.69 11.69
N ILE A 15 -16.04 -8.11 11.93
CA ILE A 15 -15.27 -7.72 13.12
C ILE A 15 -15.10 -6.20 13.18
N ILE A 16 -14.74 -5.56 12.07
CA ILE A 16 -14.51 -4.12 12.09
C ILE A 16 -15.78 -3.34 12.41
N PHE A 17 -16.96 -3.79 11.94
CA PHE A 17 -18.23 -3.17 12.33
C PHE A 17 -18.53 -3.36 13.82
N GLN A 18 -18.36 -4.56 14.35
CA GLN A 18 -18.57 -4.84 15.79
C GLN A 18 -17.69 -3.93 16.66
N VAL A 19 -16.39 -3.85 16.33
CA VAL A 19 -15.44 -3.00 17.07
C VAL A 19 -15.79 -1.52 16.96
N CYS A 20 -16.23 -1.06 15.78
CA CYS A 20 -16.71 0.31 15.57
C CYS A 20 -17.97 0.64 16.39
N TYR A 21 -18.89 -0.32 16.55
CA TYR A 21 -20.10 -0.12 17.35
C TYR A 21 -19.82 -0.11 18.85
N GLU A 22 -18.89 -0.94 19.31
CA GLU A 22 -18.56 -1.07 20.74
C GLU A 22 -17.67 0.08 21.25
N HIS A 23 -16.61 0.41 20.52
CA HIS A 23 -15.61 1.39 20.96
C HIS A 23 -15.82 2.78 20.35
N GLY A 24 -16.73 2.89 19.38
CA GLY A 24 -16.91 4.08 18.55
C GLY A 24 -15.82 4.19 17.49
N GLY A 25 -16.22 4.26 16.21
CA GLY A 25 -15.30 4.35 15.07
C GLY A 25 -14.24 5.45 15.19
N ILE A 26 -14.59 6.57 15.84
CA ILE A 26 -13.68 7.71 16.02
C ILE A 26 -12.53 7.44 17.02
N ASN A 27 -12.70 6.48 17.93
CA ASN A 27 -11.68 6.11 18.92
C ASN A 27 -10.72 5.02 18.41
N LEU A 28 -10.99 4.45 17.24
CA LEU A 28 -10.14 3.47 16.58
C LEU A 28 -9.01 4.15 15.78
N HIS A 29 -8.23 3.36 15.05
CA HIS A 29 -7.06 3.85 14.33
C HIS A 29 -7.37 5.09 13.46
N PRO A 30 -6.83 6.28 13.79
CA PRO A 30 -7.27 7.54 13.20
C PRO A 30 -7.03 7.63 11.69
N PHE A 31 -6.04 6.89 11.17
CA PHE A 31 -5.75 6.86 9.75
C PHE A 31 -6.94 6.30 8.95
N PHE A 32 -7.45 5.13 9.35
CA PHE A 32 -8.49 4.41 8.61
C PHE A 32 -9.88 4.99 8.86
N MET A 33 -10.19 5.33 10.11
CA MET A 33 -11.56 5.70 10.48
C MET A 33 -11.89 7.18 10.27
N THR A 34 -10.89 8.06 10.31
CA THR A 34 -11.12 9.51 10.29
C THR A 34 -10.35 10.21 9.17
N ARG A 35 -9.02 10.11 9.16
CA ARG A 35 -8.17 10.85 8.20
C ARG A 35 -8.43 10.43 6.76
N GLN A 36 -8.57 9.14 6.48
CA GLN A 36 -8.77 8.67 5.11
C GLN A 36 -10.19 8.96 4.60
N ALA A 37 -11.20 8.85 5.46
CA ALA A 37 -12.58 9.21 5.13
C ALA A 37 -12.74 10.72 4.84
N ASN A 38 -12.09 11.57 5.64
CA ASN A 38 -12.20 13.02 5.51
C ASN A 38 -11.23 13.62 4.48
N ARG A 39 -10.17 12.91 4.10
CA ARG A 39 -9.10 13.42 3.21
C ARG A 39 -9.65 14.06 1.94
N THR A 40 -10.56 13.38 1.26
CA THR A 40 -11.14 13.86 -0.01
C THR A 40 -11.90 15.17 0.19
N PHE A 41 -12.69 15.28 1.25
CA PHE A 41 -13.46 16.47 1.57
C PHE A 41 -12.56 17.62 2.00
N THR A 42 -11.57 17.35 2.86
CA THR A 42 -10.62 18.36 3.30
C THR A 42 -9.72 18.85 2.17
N ASP A 43 -9.29 17.95 1.28
CA ASP A 43 -8.40 18.29 0.16
C ASP A 43 -9.14 19.11 -0.91
N MET A 44 -10.45 18.90 -1.09
CA MET A 44 -11.30 19.69 -1.99
C MET A 44 -11.72 21.03 -1.38
N ALA A 45 -12.00 21.08 -0.07
CA ALA A 45 -12.46 22.30 0.60
C ALA A 45 -11.31 23.27 0.93
N ARG A 46 -10.10 22.74 1.20
CA ARG A 46 -8.95 23.55 1.62
C ARG A 46 -8.58 24.68 0.65
N PRO A 47 -8.53 24.48 -0.68
CA PRO A 47 -8.21 25.55 -1.63
C PRO A 47 -9.29 26.64 -1.73
N ILE A 48 -10.52 26.36 -1.30
CA ILE A 48 -11.65 27.31 -1.34
C ILE A 48 -11.59 28.25 -0.13
N VAL A 49 -11.20 27.74 1.03
CA VAL A 49 -11.16 28.48 2.30
C VAL A 49 -9.84 29.24 2.47
N ASP A 50 -8.73 28.64 2.03
CA ASP A 50 -7.40 29.24 2.10
C ASP A 50 -6.67 29.00 0.76
N PRO A 51 -6.80 29.93 -0.20
CA PRO A 51 -6.14 29.80 -1.49
C PRO A 51 -4.63 29.84 -1.29
N LEU A 52 -4.02 28.66 -1.34
CA LEU A 52 -2.59 28.48 -1.18
C LEU A 52 -1.85 29.30 -2.25
N PRO A 53 -0.80 30.05 -1.88
CA PRO A 53 0.03 30.73 -2.85
C PRO A 53 0.67 29.70 -3.79
N ALA A 54 1.00 30.15 -5.01
CA ALA A 54 1.59 29.29 -6.02
C ALA A 54 2.91 28.67 -5.51
N ASP A 55 2.84 27.41 -5.09
CA ASP A 55 3.98 26.63 -4.61
C ASP A 55 4.68 25.95 -5.79
N MET A 56 6.01 25.87 -5.72
CA MET A 56 6.87 25.17 -6.68
C MET A 56 6.42 23.71 -6.88
N ARG A 57 5.94 23.07 -5.80
CA ARG A 57 5.42 21.70 -5.86
C ARG A 57 4.12 21.62 -6.68
N GLY A 58 3.24 22.61 -6.58
CA GLY A 58 2.02 22.69 -7.38
C GLY A 58 2.31 22.84 -8.88
N TRP A 59 3.34 23.61 -9.23
CA TRP A 59 3.85 23.72 -10.60
C TRP A 59 4.43 22.41 -11.13
N LEU A 60 5.13 21.64 -10.30
CA LEU A 60 5.61 20.31 -10.66
C LEU A 60 4.44 19.34 -10.95
N PHE A 61 3.40 19.33 -10.12
CA PHE A 61 2.22 18.48 -10.33
C PHE A 61 1.43 18.85 -11.58
N THR A 62 1.28 20.14 -11.87
CA THR A 62 0.64 20.59 -13.12
C THR A 62 1.48 20.23 -14.34
N GLY A 63 2.82 20.33 -14.26
CA GLY A 63 3.72 19.83 -15.30
C GLY A 63 3.55 18.33 -15.57
N ILE A 64 3.35 17.52 -14.53
CA ILE A 64 3.06 16.08 -14.66
C ILE A 64 1.70 15.84 -15.34
N ALA A 65 0.67 16.62 -15.00
CA ALA A 65 -0.64 16.53 -15.66
C ALA A 65 -0.55 16.85 -17.17
N VAL A 66 0.27 17.83 -17.56
CA VAL A 66 0.53 18.17 -18.96
C VAL A 66 1.29 17.04 -19.67
N LEU A 67 2.27 16.41 -19.02
CA LEU A 67 2.98 15.24 -19.55
C LEU A 67 2.04 14.04 -19.76
N LEU A 68 1.13 13.80 -18.81
CA LEU A 68 0.08 12.78 -18.93
C LEU A 68 -0.86 13.07 -20.11
N TRP A 69 -1.29 14.33 -20.26
CA TRP A 69 -2.12 14.73 -21.39
C TRP A 69 -1.40 14.55 -22.74
N GLY A 70 -0.11 14.91 -22.82
CA GLY A 70 0.73 14.69 -23.99
C GLY A 70 0.90 13.21 -24.32
N HIS A 71 1.15 12.36 -23.31
CA HIS A 71 1.23 10.91 -23.48
C HIS A 71 -0.08 10.29 -23.98
N HIS A 72 -1.24 10.77 -23.51
CA HIS A 72 -2.54 10.31 -24.01
C HIS A 72 -2.81 10.77 -25.45
N ARG A 73 -2.30 11.92 -25.87
CA ARG A 73 -2.53 12.47 -27.21
C ARG A 73 -1.57 11.96 -28.28
N PHE A 74 -0.36 11.57 -27.88
CA PHE A 74 0.76 11.26 -28.78
C PHE A 74 1.35 9.87 -28.46
N TYR A 75 1.10 8.89 -29.34
CA TYR A 75 1.52 7.49 -29.14
C TYR A 75 3.05 7.27 -29.14
N TRP A 76 3.82 8.18 -29.77
CA TRP A 76 5.29 8.17 -29.85
C TRP A 76 6.00 8.84 -28.66
N TRP A 77 5.29 9.26 -27.61
CA TRP A 77 5.88 10.05 -26.53
C TRP A 77 6.89 9.22 -25.71
N PRO A 78 8.16 9.67 -25.55
CA PRO A 78 9.22 8.85 -24.94
C PRO A 78 9.15 8.80 -23.40
N LEU A 79 8.44 9.73 -22.77
CA LEU A 79 8.34 9.83 -21.31
C LEU A 79 7.09 9.10 -20.79
N HIS A 80 7.29 7.92 -20.21
CA HIS A 80 6.20 7.16 -19.62
C HIS A 80 5.92 7.62 -18.18
N PRO A 81 4.70 8.09 -17.85
CA PRO A 81 4.38 8.63 -16.52
C PRO A 81 4.35 7.58 -15.39
N LEU A 82 4.56 6.30 -15.70
CA LEU A 82 4.55 5.20 -14.72
C LEU A 82 5.57 5.41 -13.59
N GLY A 83 6.79 5.83 -13.91
CA GLY A 83 7.83 6.05 -12.89
C GLY A 83 7.42 7.13 -11.88
N PHE A 84 6.72 8.16 -12.34
CA PHE A 84 6.21 9.25 -11.51
C PHE A 84 5.01 8.82 -10.67
N ILE A 85 4.05 8.09 -11.25
CA ILE A 85 2.89 7.60 -10.50
C ILE A 85 3.34 6.66 -9.38
N VAL A 86 4.34 5.82 -9.66
CA VAL A 86 4.93 4.96 -8.64
C VAL A 86 5.67 5.78 -7.59
N SER A 87 6.43 6.83 -7.93
CA SER A 87 7.25 7.54 -6.92
C SER A 87 6.48 8.38 -5.89
N VAL A 88 5.23 8.76 -6.18
CA VAL A 88 4.48 9.73 -5.34
C VAL A 88 3.71 9.05 -4.19
N GLY A 89 3.56 7.73 -4.22
CA GLY A 89 2.83 7.00 -3.18
C GLY A 89 3.60 6.83 -1.87
N TRP A 90 2.92 6.96 -0.73
CA TRP A 90 3.47 6.55 0.58
C TRP A 90 3.92 5.08 0.56
N LEU A 91 3.09 4.20 -0.01
CA LEU A 91 3.43 2.79 -0.20
C LEU A 91 4.72 2.61 -1.00
N ALA A 92 4.91 3.37 -2.08
CA ALA A 92 6.11 3.28 -2.89
C ALA A 92 7.37 3.71 -2.14
N ASN A 93 7.30 4.75 -1.30
CA ASN A 93 8.40 5.13 -0.42
C ASN A 93 8.73 4.06 0.63
N GLN A 94 7.77 3.24 1.05
CA GLN A 94 8.04 2.13 1.97
C GLN A 94 8.62 0.91 1.25
N VAL A 95 8.17 0.62 0.02
CA VAL A 95 8.52 -0.64 -0.67
C VAL A 95 9.63 -0.51 -1.72
N TRP A 96 10.05 0.70 -2.13
CA TRP A 96 10.98 0.86 -3.26
C TRP A 96 12.27 0.05 -3.10
N PHE A 97 12.82 0.01 -1.87
CA PHE A 97 14.05 -0.71 -1.59
C PHE A 97 13.83 -2.22 -1.66
N SER A 98 12.72 -2.72 -1.10
CA SER A 98 12.32 -4.13 -1.20
C SER A 98 12.08 -4.55 -2.65
N VAL A 99 11.46 -3.70 -3.46
CA VAL A 99 11.25 -3.92 -4.89
C VAL A 99 12.58 -3.95 -5.64
N PHE A 100 13.52 -3.06 -5.30
CA PHE A 100 14.86 -3.06 -5.88
C PHE A 100 15.63 -4.35 -5.58
N ILE A 101 15.58 -4.84 -4.34
CA ILE A 101 16.17 -6.13 -3.97
C ILE A 101 15.49 -7.27 -4.74
N ALA A 102 14.16 -7.30 -4.78
CA ALA A 102 13.41 -8.33 -5.51
C ALA A 102 13.76 -8.33 -7.00
N TRP A 103 13.93 -7.15 -7.61
CA TRP A 103 14.37 -7.02 -8.99
C TRP A 103 15.80 -7.52 -9.20
N ALA A 104 16.74 -7.13 -8.33
CA ALA A 104 18.14 -7.57 -8.41
C ALA A 104 18.27 -9.08 -8.25
N LEU A 105 17.55 -9.67 -7.28
CA LEU A 105 17.48 -11.12 -7.08
C LEU A 105 16.86 -11.83 -8.29
N LYS A 106 15.73 -11.33 -8.80
CA LYS A 106 15.09 -11.90 -9.99
C LYS A 106 16.02 -11.86 -11.19
N LEU A 107 16.70 -10.74 -11.41
CA LEU A 107 17.68 -10.63 -12.49
C LEU A 107 18.83 -11.63 -12.33
N GLY A 108 19.40 -11.77 -11.13
CA GLY A 108 20.44 -12.75 -10.85
C GLY A 108 19.98 -14.19 -11.12
N ILE A 109 18.81 -14.55 -10.60
CA ILE A 109 18.22 -15.90 -10.77
C ILE A 109 17.97 -16.22 -12.24
N VAL A 110 17.39 -15.29 -13.00
CA VAL A 110 17.06 -15.52 -14.41
C VAL A 110 18.33 -15.49 -15.28
N LYS A 111 19.26 -14.57 -15.01
CA LYS A 111 20.50 -14.41 -15.80
C LYS A 111 21.46 -15.59 -15.62
N TRP A 112 21.58 -16.15 -14.42
CA TRP A 112 22.54 -17.23 -14.15
C TRP A 112 21.90 -18.61 -14.04
N GLY A 113 20.62 -18.72 -13.68
CA GLY A 113 19.96 -20.02 -13.46
C GLY A 113 18.85 -20.39 -14.45
N GLY A 114 18.46 -19.46 -15.34
CA GLY A 114 17.40 -19.69 -16.31
C GLY A 114 16.03 -20.03 -15.70
N MET A 115 15.11 -20.53 -16.54
CA MET A 115 13.74 -20.90 -16.13
C MET A 115 13.68 -21.99 -15.03
N PRO A 116 14.54 -23.03 -15.03
CA PRO A 116 14.48 -24.09 -14.02
C PRO A 116 14.82 -23.58 -12.60
N LEU A 117 15.78 -22.67 -12.47
CA LEU A 117 16.11 -22.09 -11.15
C LEU A 117 15.00 -21.15 -10.68
N TYR A 118 14.37 -20.42 -11.60
CA TYR A 118 13.23 -19.57 -11.29
C TYR A 118 12.06 -20.36 -10.69
N GLU A 119 11.67 -21.48 -11.31
CA GLU A 119 10.62 -22.36 -10.76
C GLU A 119 10.96 -22.92 -9.38
N ARG A 120 12.24 -23.25 -9.13
CA ARG A 120 12.71 -23.72 -7.81
C ARG A 120 12.77 -22.63 -6.75
N ALA A 121 12.99 -21.38 -7.15
CA ALA A 121 13.04 -20.24 -6.23
C ALA A 121 11.64 -19.71 -5.85
N LYS A 122 10.62 -19.91 -6.69
CA LYS A 122 9.23 -19.52 -6.39
C LYS A 122 8.73 -19.92 -4.99
N PRO A 123 8.84 -21.18 -4.54
CA PRO A 123 8.35 -21.58 -3.22
C PRO A 123 9.03 -20.84 -2.07
N PHE A 124 10.30 -20.44 -2.20
CA PHE A 124 11.00 -19.64 -1.19
C PHE A 124 10.35 -18.27 -1.00
N PHE A 125 10.09 -17.53 -2.09
CA PHE A 125 9.45 -16.21 -2.01
C PHE A 125 7.99 -16.30 -1.53
N LEU A 126 7.26 -17.33 -1.96
CA LEU A 126 5.91 -17.59 -1.44
C LEU A 126 5.95 -17.91 0.06
N GLY A 127 6.94 -18.67 0.51
CA GLY A 127 7.19 -18.96 1.92
C GLY A 127 7.50 -17.71 2.73
N LEU A 128 8.23 -16.75 2.17
CA LEU A 128 8.52 -15.48 2.83
C LEU A 128 7.24 -14.66 3.08
N ILE A 129 6.37 -14.54 2.07
CA ILE A 129 5.07 -13.85 2.18
C ILE A 129 4.17 -14.56 3.20
N LEU A 130 4.12 -15.90 3.14
CA LEU A 130 3.32 -16.69 4.07
C LEU A 130 3.87 -16.59 5.50
N GLY A 131 5.19 -16.49 5.67
CA GLY A 131 5.86 -16.32 6.94
C GLY A 131 5.52 -15.00 7.62
N GLU A 132 5.51 -13.89 6.88
CA GLU A 132 5.07 -12.59 7.39
C GLU A 132 3.61 -12.63 7.86
N ALA A 133 2.71 -13.19 7.04
CA ALA A 133 1.29 -13.32 7.40
C ALA A 133 1.08 -14.21 8.63
N THR A 134 1.81 -15.32 8.73
CA THR A 134 1.72 -16.24 9.87
C THR A 134 2.29 -15.63 11.14
N ALA A 135 3.40 -14.88 11.05
CA ALA A 135 3.99 -14.18 12.19
C ALA A 135 3.04 -13.08 12.73
N ALA A 136 2.43 -12.30 11.83
CA ALA A 136 1.43 -11.30 12.22
C ALA A 136 0.21 -11.95 12.90
N GLY A 137 -0.30 -13.05 12.34
CA GLY A 137 -1.39 -13.82 12.94
C GLY A 137 -1.04 -14.42 14.30
N LEU A 138 0.18 -14.94 14.45
CA LEU A 138 0.67 -15.50 15.71
C LEU A 138 0.72 -14.44 16.81
N TRP A 139 1.25 -13.25 16.49
CA TRP A 139 1.35 -12.17 17.46
C TRP A 139 -0.03 -11.62 17.84
N LEU A 140 -0.98 -11.55 16.89
CA LEU A 140 -2.38 -11.26 17.18
C LEU A 140 -2.99 -12.25 18.17
N CYS A 141 -2.74 -13.55 18.01
CA CYS A 141 -3.22 -14.56 18.96
C CYS A 141 -2.57 -14.41 20.34
N ILE A 142 -1.26 -14.11 20.38
CA ILE A 142 -0.52 -13.88 21.63
C ILE A 142 -1.09 -12.67 22.37
N ASP A 143 -1.22 -11.52 21.71
CA ASP A 143 -1.81 -10.31 22.29
C ASP A 143 -3.24 -10.58 22.80
N GLY A 144 -4.05 -11.33 22.04
CA GLY A 144 -5.40 -11.72 22.45
C GLY A 144 -5.46 -12.62 23.68
N VAL A 145 -4.46 -13.49 23.91
CA VAL A 145 -4.38 -14.37 25.09
C VAL A 145 -3.85 -13.63 26.32
N LEU A 146 -2.90 -12.72 26.13
CA LEU A 146 -2.28 -11.94 27.21
C LEU A 146 -3.13 -10.73 27.64
N GLY A 147 -4.12 -10.32 26.85
CA GLY A 147 -4.96 -9.15 27.13
C GLY A 147 -4.20 -7.83 26.99
N GLU A 148 -3.01 -7.86 26.40
CA GLU A 148 -2.20 -6.67 26.10
C GLU A 148 -2.86 -5.92 24.95
N THR A 149 -3.10 -4.62 25.14
CA THR A 149 -3.71 -3.75 24.11
C THR A 149 -2.72 -2.64 23.75
N GLY A 150 -2.44 -2.47 22.45
CA GLY A 150 -1.61 -1.37 21.94
C GLY A 150 -0.27 -1.76 21.30
N HIS A 151 0.04 -3.05 21.14
CA HIS A 151 1.17 -3.45 20.30
C HIS A 151 0.88 -3.19 18.82
N PHE A 152 1.68 -2.33 18.20
CA PHE A 152 1.69 -2.15 16.75
C PHE A 152 2.42 -3.35 16.12
N LEU A 153 1.63 -4.31 15.62
CA LEU A 153 2.08 -5.50 14.90
C LEU A 153 2.93 -5.18 13.66
N SER A 154 2.74 -4.00 13.08
CA SER A 154 3.58 -3.45 12.04
C SER A 154 3.57 -1.93 12.14
N ASN A 155 4.74 -1.30 12.13
CA ASN A 155 4.89 0.16 11.95
C ASN A 155 4.65 0.53 10.47
N MET A 156 3.46 0.22 9.97
CA MET A 156 2.96 0.67 8.67
C MET A 156 2.19 1.97 8.87
#